data_AF-A0AA86PFT1-F1
#
_entry.id   AF-A0AA86PFT1-F1
#
_cell.length_a   1.000
_cell.length_b   1.000
_cell.length_c   1.000
_cell.angle_alpha   90.00
_cell.angle_beta   90.00
_cell.angle_gamma   90.00
#
_symmetry.space_group_name_H-M   'P 1'
#
loop_
_entity.id
_entity.type
_entity.pdbx_description
1 polymer ?
#
loop_
_entity_poly.entity_id
_entity_poly.type
_entity_poly.pdbx_seq_one_letter_code
_entity_poly.pdbx_strand_id
1 'polypeptide(L)'
;MELFTVYLYINYKRTLTHSNTSFFEKQLQQINLIFQIQQQQNELQNYKTSSQKKKRWTKQEDQLLIQQIKLFGINECKKIQIDGKTTSQIYFRLRYLKEAYLQNKGRKDLQWLRQFEKE
;
A
#
# COMPACT_ATOMS: atom_id res chain seq x y z
N MET A 1 7.56 -69.21 20.42
CA MET A 1 6.57 -68.37 19.71
C MET A 1 6.65 -66.89 20.12
N GLU A 2 7.03 -66.53 21.36
CA GLU A 2 7.00 -65.12 21.82
C GLU A 2 8.15 -64.21 21.35
N LEU A 3 9.31 -64.75 20.95
CA LEU A 3 10.43 -63.93 20.49
C LEU A 3 10.19 -63.30 19.10
N PHE A 4 9.36 -63.95 18.27
CA PHE A 4 9.06 -63.49 16.91
C PHE A 4 8.12 -62.28 16.91
N THR A 5 7.14 -62.26 17.82
CA THR A 5 6.22 -61.12 17.98
C THR A 5 6.92 -59.90 18.57
N VAL A 6 7.85 -60.08 19.51
CA VAL A 6 8.68 -58.99 20.05
C VAL A 6 9.60 -58.42 18.96
N TYR A 7 10.21 -59.26 18.12
CA TYR A 7 11.06 -58.82 17.00
C TYR A 7 10.27 -58.02 15.96
N LEU A 8 9.07 -58.47 15.59
CA LEU A 8 8.20 -57.74 14.66
C LEU A 8 7.71 -56.41 15.26
N TYR A 9 7.38 -56.37 16.55
CA TYR A 9 6.96 -55.14 17.23
C TYR A 9 8.10 -54.11 17.34
N ILE A 10 9.33 -54.55 17.64
CA ILE A 10 10.52 -53.69 17.67
C ILE A 10 10.83 -53.14 16.27
N ASN A 11 10.73 -53.96 15.23
CA ASN A 11 10.96 -53.51 13.85
C ASN A 11 9.87 -52.57 13.35
N TYR A 12 8.59 -52.82 13.67
CA TYR A 12 7.48 -51.93 13.36
C TYR A 12 7.64 -50.56 14.03
N LYS A 13 8.07 -50.53 15.31
CA LYS A 13 8.40 -49.29 16.02
C LYS A 13 9.63 -48.57 15.44
N ARG A 14 10.65 -49.30 14.97
CA ARG A 14 11.83 -48.73 14.30
C ARG A 14 11.50 -48.10 12.95
N THR A 15 10.57 -48.67 12.19
CA THR A 15 10.15 -48.12 10.90
C THR A 15 9.27 -46.87 11.01
N LEU A 16 8.68 -46.60 12.19
CA LEU A 16 7.79 -45.45 12.42
C LEU A 16 8.52 -44.18 12.88
N THR A 17 9.79 -44.24 13.32
CA THR A 17 10.39 -43.14 14.10
C THR A 17 11.52 -42.36 13.44
N HIS A 18 12.03 -42.73 12.26
CA HIS A 18 13.22 -42.04 11.69
C HIS A 18 13.12 -41.53 10.25
N SER A 19 12.21 -42.03 9.40
CA SER A 19 12.11 -41.58 8.00
C SER A 19 11.07 -40.48 7.76
N ASN A 20 9.99 -40.43 8.56
CA ASN A 20 8.91 -39.47 8.37
C ASN A 20 9.15 -38.12 9.05
N THR A 21 9.82 -38.11 10.20
CA THR A 21 10.14 -36.88 10.97
C THR A 21 10.99 -35.91 10.15
N SER A 22 12.04 -36.40 9.46
CA SER A 22 12.89 -35.56 8.61
C SER A 22 12.12 -34.91 7.44
N PHE A 23 11.14 -35.62 6.87
CA PHE A 23 10.30 -35.08 5.80
C PHE A 23 9.36 -33.98 6.32
N PHE A 24 8.67 -34.23 7.43
CA PHE A 24 7.77 -33.24 8.04
C PHE A 24 8.53 -32.02 8.58
N GLU A 25 9.72 -32.20 9.15
CA GLU A 25 10.58 -31.10 9.59
C GLU A 25 11.01 -30.20 8.42
N LYS A 26 11.38 -30.78 7.28
CA LYS A 26 11.70 -30.01 6.06
C LYS A 26 10.50 -29.22 5.54
N GLN A 27 9.30 -29.81 5.58
CA GLN A 27 8.07 -29.12 5.19
C GLN A 27 7.76 -27.95 6.14
N LEU A 28 7.91 -28.14 7.44
CA LEU A 28 7.73 -27.07 8.43
C LEU A 28 8.76 -25.93 8.25
N GLN A 29 10.02 -26.28 7.95
CA GLN A 29 11.04 -25.28 7.65
C GLN A 29 10.69 -24.46 6.39
N GLN A 30 10.17 -25.10 5.35
CA GLN A 30 9.72 -24.40 4.14
C GLN A 30 8.55 -23.46 4.42
N ILE A 31 7.56 -23.90 5.20
CA ILE A 31 6.41 -23.07 5.59
C ILE A 31 6.87 -21.83 6.38
N ASN A 32 7.79 -22.02 7.33
CA ASN A 32 8.36 -20.92 8.11
C ASN A 32 9.11 -19.93 7.23
N LEU A 33 9.87 -20.41 6.24
CA LEU A 33 10.57 -19.56 5.28
C LEU A 33 9.59 -18.74 4.43
N ILE A 34 8.52 -19.37 3.92
CA ILE A 34 7.46 -18.69 3.17
C ILE A 34 6.82 -17.59 4.00
N PHE A 35 6.51 -17.88 5.27
CA PHE A 35 5.93 -16.90 6.18
C PHE A 35 6.86 -15.71 6.40
N GLN A 36 8.16 -15.95 6.62
CA GLN A 36 9.15 -14.89 6.77
C GLN A 36 9.26 -14.01 5.51
N ILE A 37 9.28 -14.63 4.33
CA ILE A 37 9.31 -13.91 3.04
C ILE A 37 8.07 -13.02 2.90
N GLN A 38 6.89 -13.51 3.28
CA GLN A 38 5.65 -12.72 3.23
C GLN A 38 5.69 -11.53 4.18
N GLN A 39 6.22 -11.70 5.40
CA GLN A 39 6.38 -10.58 6.34
C GLN A 39 7.33 -9.51 5.80
N GLN A 40 8.49 -9.92 5.26
CA GLN A 40 9.44 -8.99 4.64
C GLN A 40 8.84 -8.24 3.45
N GLN A 41 8.04 -8.92 2.63
CA GLN A 41 7.33 -8.28 1.52
C GLN A 41 6.31 -7.23 2.01
N ASN A 42 5.56 -7.52 3.07
CA ASN A 42 4.62 -6.59 3.68
C ASN A 42 5.33 -5.35 4.27
N GLU A 43 6.47 -5.54 4.93
CA GLU A 43 7.31 -4.45 5.44
C GLU A 43 7.86 -3.57 4.30
N LEU A 44 8.33 -4.16 3.21
CA LEU A 44 8.80 -3.43 2.04
C LEU A 44 7.69 -2.63 1.35
N GLN A 45 6.47 -3.18 1.28
CA GLN A 45 5.30 -2.45 0.77
C GLN A 45 4.94 -1.27 1.69
N ASN A 46 4.96 -1.47 3.01
CA ASN A 46 4.74 -0.40 3.99
C ASN A 46 5.85 0.67 3.93
N TYR A 47 7.09 0.31 3.64
CA TYR A 47 8.17 1.27 3.45
C TYR A 47 7.98 2.10 2.17
N LYS A 48 7.56 1.47 1.06
CA LYS A 48 7.21 2.17 -0.19
C LYS A 48 6.08 3.19 0.02
N THR A 49 5.03 2.83 0.76
CA THR A 49 3.93 3.76 1.07
C THR A 49 4.33 4.83 2.10
N SER A 50 5.27 4.53 3.00
CA SER A 50 5.76 5.50 3.99
C SER A 50 6.81 6.48 3.44
N SER A 51 7.59 6.15 2.41
CA SER A 51 8.49 7.10 1.74
C SER A 51 7.77 8.00 0.73
N GLN A 52 6.52 7.67 0.37
CA GLN A 52 5.55 8.61 -0.21
C GLN A 52 5.01 9.63 0.80
N LYS A 53 5.47 9.61 2.07
CA LYS A 53 5.14 10.64 3.05
C LYS A 53 5.74 11.97 2.61
N LYS A 54 4.85 12.84 2.12
CA LYS A 54 4.98 14.30 2.05
C LYS A 54 5.98 14.85 1.03
N LYS A 55 5.91 14.42 -0.24
CA LYS A 55 6.46 15.28 -1.31
C LYS A 55 5.72 16.63 -1.27
N ARG A 56 6.46 17.68 -0.90
CA ARG A 56 5.99 19.07 -0.88
C ARG A 56 5.38 19.41 -2.23
N TRP A 57 4.26 20.13 -2.24
CA TRP A 57 3.65 20.61 -3.47
C TRP A 57 4.59 21.57 -4.19
N THR A 58 4.92 21.28 -5.44
CA THR A 58 5.69 22.17 -6.31
C THR A 58 4.78 23.11 -7.07
N LYS A 59 5.35 24.20 -7.61
CA LYS A 59 4.59 25.13 -8.45
C LYS A 59 4.06 24.46 -9.73
N GLN A 60 4.80 23.51 -10.28
CA GLN A 60 4.40 22.75 -11.48
C GLN A 60 3.21 21.83 -11.17
N GLU A 61 3.24 21.14 -10.02
CA GLU A 61 2.12 20.31 -9.56
C GLU A 61 0.86 21.16 -9.33
N ASP A 62 0.99 22.35 -8.74
CA ASP A 62 -0.14 23.28 -8.58
C ASP A 62 -0.70 23.76 -9.92
N GLN A 63 0.17 24.03 -10.91
CA GLN A 63 -0.26 24.42 -12.27
C GLN A 63 -1.02 23.29 -12.96
N LEU A 64 -0.52 22.05 -12.88
CA LEU A 64 -1.18 20.85 -13.39
C LEU A 64 -2.55 20.65 -12.74
N LEU A 65 -2.61 20.79 -11.41
CA LEU A 65 -3.86 20.73 -10.67
C LEU A 65 -4.88 21.75 -11.19
N ILE A 66 -4.47 23.02 -11.32
CA ILE A 66 -5.32 24.10 -11.82
C ILE A 66 -5.80 23.81 -13.25
N GLN A 67 -4.93 23.31 -14.12
CA GLN A 67 -5.30 22.96 -15.50
C GLN A 67 -6.32 21.83 -15.54
N GLN A 68 -6.12 20.75 -14.78
CA GLN A 68 -7.04 19.63 -14.75
C GLN A 68 -8.41 20.02 -14.15
N ILE A 69 -8.45 20.88 -13.13
CA ILE A 69 -9.72 21.38 -12.59
C ILE A 69 -10.46 22.23 -13.62
N LYS A 70 -9.74 23.05 -14.39
CA LYS A 70 -10.36 23.82 -15.49
C LYS A 70 -10.98 22.93 -16.56
N LEU A 71 -10.46 21.72 -16.76
CA LEU A 71 -10.96 20.76 -17.75
C LEU A 71 -12.15 19.94 -17.22
N PHE A 72 -12.03 19.40 -16.01
CA PHE A 72 -13.01 18.44 -15.47
C PHE A 72 -14.03 19.07 -14.52
N GLY A 73 -13.74 20.25 -13.97
CA GLY A 73 -14.52 20.88 -12.92
C GLY A 73 -14.09 20.43 -11.52
N ILE A 74 -14.48 21.22 -10.51
CA ILE A 74 -14.07 21.01 -9.12
C ILE A 74 -14.72 19.76 -8.48
N ASN A 75 -15.93 19.42 -8.93
CA ASN A 75 -16.71 18.29 -8.45
C ASN A 75 -16.13 16.94 -8.90
N GLU A 76 -15.32 16.96 -9.96
CA GLU A 76 -14.72 15.79 -10.58
C GLU A 76 -13.27 15.56 -10.14
N CYS A 77 -12.95 15.96 -8.90
CA CYS A 77 -11.61 15.82 -8.31
C CYS A 77 -11.06 14.38 -8.35
N LYS A 78 -11.94 13.37 -8.42
CA LYS A 78 -11.56 11.95 -8.57
C LYS A 78 -10.92 11.63 -9.93
N LYS A 79 -11.19 12.42 -10.96
CA LYS A 79 -10.61 12.27 -12.31
C LYS A 79 -9.23 12.93 -12.44
N ILE A 80 -8.85 13.77 -11.48
CA ILE A 80 -7.57 14.48 -11.44
C ILE A 80 -6.47 13.51 -11.00
N GLN A 81 -5.41 13.42 -11.79
CA GLN A 81 -4.26 12.57 -11.52
C GLN A 81 -2.97 13.38 -11.61
N ILE A 82 -2.20 13.37 -10.53
CA ILE A 82 -0.90 14.04 -10.40
C ILE A 82 0.09 13.02 -9.86
N ASP A 83 1.23 12.90 -10.53
CA ASP A 83 2.24 11.90 -10.22
C ASP A 83 2.70 11.97 -8.76
N GLY A 84 2.59 10.83 -8.08
CA GLY A 84 2.99 10.72 -6.68
C GLY A 84 2.09 11.46 -5.69
N LYS A 85 0.90 11.92 -6.10
CA LYS A 85 -0.13 12.42 -5.19
C LYS A 85 -1.33 11.49 -5.13
N THR A 86 -1.87 11.32 -3.93
CA THR A 86 -3.16 10.62 -3.74
C THR A 86 -4.32 11.59 -3.94
N THR A 87 -5.51 11.05 -4.26
CA THR A 87 -6.75 11.85 -4.39
C THR A 87 -7.02 12.67 -3.12
N SER A 88 -6.76 12.11 -1.94
CA SER A 88 -6.89 12.84 -0.68
C SER A 88 -5.94 14.03 -0.59
N GLN A 89 -4.67 13.85 -0.99
CA GLN A 89 -3.68 14.95 -1.01
C GLN A 89 -4.07 16.06 -1.99
N ILE A 90 -4.63 15.68 -3.15
CA ILE A 90 -5.17 16.60 -4.14
C ILE A 90 -6.33 17.41 -3.53
N TYR A 91 -7.27 16.74 -2.86
CA TYR A 91 -8.40 17.41 -2.21
C TYR A 91 -7.97 18.39 -1.12
N PHE A 92 -7.04 18.00 -0.25
CA PHE A 92 -6.49 18.90 0.76
C PHE A 92 -5.77 20.10 0.12
N ARG A 93 -5.04 19.89 -0.97
CA ARG A 93 -4.36 20.98 -1.67
C ARG A 93 -5.35 21.95 -2.31
N LEU A 94 -6.39 21.43 -2.96
CA LEU A 94 -7.46 22.22 -3.55
C LEU A 94 -8.11 23.13 -2.50
N ARG A 95 -8.48 22.55 -1.35
CA ARG A 95 -9.04 23.31 -0.22
C ARG A 95 -8.10 24.43 0.22
N TYR A 96 -6.81 24.13 0.39
CA TYR A 96 -5.80 25.12 0.76
C TYR A 96 -5.67 26.25 -0.27
N LEU A 97 -5.67 25.92 -1.57
CA LEU A 97 -5.61 26.94 -2.64
C LEU A 97 -6.86 27.82 -2.66
N LYS A 98 -8.04 27.25 -2.38
CA LYS A 98 -9.30 28.00 -2.24
C LYS A 98 -9.24 28.97 -1.05
N GLU A 99 -8.88 28.48 0.13
CA GLU A 99 -8.77 29.30 1.34
C GLU A 99 -7.72 30.43 1.17
N ALA A 100 -6.56 30.11 0.58
CA ALA A 100 -5.53 31.10 0.29
C ALA A 100 -5.98 32.19 -0.70
N TYR A 101 -6.82 31.84 -1.68
CA TYR A 101 -7.44 32.82 -2.59
C TYR A 101 -8.48 33.69 -1.88
N LEU A 102 -9.34 33.11 -1.04
CA LEU A 102 -10.35 33.86 -0.28
C LEU A 102 -9.70 34.86 0.69
N GLN A 103 -8.58 34.48 1.30
CA GLN A 103 -7.82 35.34 2.21
C GLN A 103 -6.98 36.39 1.47
N ASN A 104 -6.43 36.07 0.29
CA ASN A 104 -5.69 37.01 -0.55
C ASN A 104 -6.51 37.45 -1.77
N LYS A 105 -7.22 38.58 -1.66
CA LYS A 105 -7.94 39.26 -2.76
C LYS A 105 -7.08 39.60 -4.01
N GLY A 106 -5.78 39.29 -4.03
CA GLY A 106 -4.82 39.65 -5.09
C GLY A 106 -4.41 38.54 -6.06
N ARG A 107 -4.72 37.25 -5.83
CA ARG A 107 -4.31 36.14 -6.73
C ARG A 107 -5.28 35.99 -7.91
N LYS A 108 -5.06 36.81 -8.95
CA LYS A 108 -5.92 36.88 -10.16
C LYS A 108 -6.02 35.55 -10.92
N ASP A 109 -4.98 34.72 -10.85
CA ASP A 109 -4.88 33.40 -11.48
C ASP A 109 -5.87 32.36 -10.94
N LEU A 110 -6.47 32.62 -9.78
CA LEU A 110 -7.44 31.76 -9.11
C LEU A 110 -8.87 32.34 -9.15
N GLN A 111 -9.11 33.43 -9.88
CA GLN A 111 -10.44 34.06 -9.97
C GLN A 111 -11.54 33.14 -10.51
N TRP A 112 -11.17 32.15 -11.33
CA TRP A 112 -12.08 31.15 -11.89
C TRP A 112 -12.74 30.27 -10.81
N LEU A 113 -12.17 30.18 -9.60
CA LEU A 113 -12.78 29.45 -8.48
C LEU A 113 -14.13 30.03 -8.03
N ARG A 114 -14.43 31.31 -8.35
CA ARG A 114 -15.74 31.92 -8.06
C ARG A 114 -16.89 31.36 -8.90
N GLN A 115 -16.60 30.83 -10.08
CA GLN A 115 -17.63 30.28 -10.96
C GLN A 115 -18.21 28.97 -10.43
N PHE A 116 -17.51 28.29 -9.52
CA PHE A 116 -17.89 26.99 -8.97
C PHE A 116 -18.58 27.08 -7.59
N GLU A 117 -18.94 28.27 -7.11
CA GLU A 117 -19.72 28.46 -5.87
C GLU A 117 -21.24 28.48 -6.09
N LYS A 118 -21.71 28.41 -7.33
CA LYS A 118 -23.13 28.58 -7.71
C LYS A 118 -23.83 27.34 -8.25
N GLU A 119 -23.16 26.18 -8.24
CA GLU A 119 -23.75 24.87 -8.56
C GLU A 119 -23.86 24.03 -7.29
#